data_AF-A0A835ING0-F1
#
_entry.id   AF-A0A835ING0-F1
#
_cell.length_a   1.000
_cell.length_b   1.000
_cell.length_c   1.000
_cell.angle_alpha   90.00
_cell.angle_beta   90.00
_cell.angle_gamma   90.00
#
_symmetry.space_group_name_H-M   'P 1'
#
loop_
_entity.id
_entity.type
_entity.pdbx_description
1 polymer ?
#
loop_
_entity_poly.entity_id
_entity_poly.type
_entity_poly.pdbx_seq_one_letter_code
_entity_poly.pdbx_strand_id
1 'polypeptide(L)' 'MNEVVGYVPEVVQTIKDALKRLIHMGAVNLIIPGSLPMGCLPSYLTMFPSDDRRNYDKNKCREGYNNFARLHNEHLQ' A
#
# COMPACT_ATOMS: atom_id res chain seq x y z
N MET A 1 -5.97 3.76 11.47
CA MET A 1 -5.68 2.72 10.45
C MET A 1 -6.86 1.80 10.17
N ASN A 2 -7.69 1.43 11.14
CA ASN A 2 -8.80 0.49 10.89
C ASN A 2 -9.79 0.95 9.82
N GLU A 3 -10.09 2.24 9.76
CA GLU A 3 -10.95 2.81 8.71
C GLU A 3 -10.33 2.66 7.32
N VAL A 4 -9.07 3.06 7.14
CA VAL A 4 -8.38 2.94 5.84
C VAL A 4 -8.12 1.50 5.40
N VAL A 5 -7.96 0.57 6.35
CA VAL A 5 -7.89 -0.88 6.06
C VAL A 5 -9.18 -1.38 5.41
N GLY A 6 -10.35 -0.83 5.80
CA GLY A 6 -11.64 -1.20 5.22
C GLY A 6 -11.76 -0.90 3.72
N TYR A 7 -11.00 0.08 3.19
CA TYR A 7 -11.01 0.42 1.77
C TYR A 7 -10.13 -0.48 0.90
N VAL A 8 -9.26 -1.31 1.48
CA VAL A 8 -8.32 -2.14 0.69
C VAL A 8 -9.03 -3.00 -0.36
N PRO A 9 -10.12 -3.74 -0.04
CA PRO A 9 -10.82 -4.56 -1.03
C PRO A 9 -11.38 -3.73 -2.20
N GLU A 10 -11.97 -2.57 -1.92
CA GLU A 10 -12.58 -1.69 -2.93
C GLU A 10 -11.51 -1.08 -3.86
N VAL A 11 -10.41 -0.60 -3.29
CA VAL A 11 -9.29 -0.03 -4.06
C VAL A 11 -8.67 -1.10 -4.96
N VAL A 12 -8.41 -2.29 -4.42
CA VAL A 12 -7.88 -3.43 -5.20
C VAL A 12 -8.84 -3.84 -6.31
N GLN A 13 -10.14 -3.90 -6.04
CA GLN A 13 -11.15 -4.22 -7.04
C GLN A 13 -11.16 -3.18 -8.17
N THR A 14 -11.05 -1.91 -7.83
CA THR A 14 -10.95 -0.81 -8.80
C THR A 14 -9.71 -0.96 -9.70
N ILE A 15 -8.55 -1.33 -9.12
CA ILE A 15 -7.34 -1.64 -9.91
C ILE A 15 -7.62 -2.81 -10.86
N LYS A 16 -8.20 -3.92 -10.37
CA LYS A 16 -8.53 -5.10 -11.18
C LYS A 16 -9.48 -4.76 -12.33
N ASP A 17 -10.48 -3.91 -12.10
CA ASP A 17 -11.42 -3.51 -13.15
C ASP A 17 -10.80 -2.58 -14.19
N ALA A 18 -9.89 -1.70 -13.78
CA ALA A 18 -9.10 -0.89 -14.71
C ALA A 18 -8.24 -1.79 -15.62
N LEU A 19 -7.61 -2.83 -15.08
CA LEU A 19 -6.84 -3.80 -15.87
C LEU A 19 -7.71 -4.52 -16.89
N LYS A 20 -8.89 -5.02 -16.49
CA LYS A 20 -9.83 -5.65 -17.41
C LYS A 20 -10.19 -4.73 -18.58
N ARG A 21 -10.39 -3.43 -18.31
CA ARG A 21 -10.67 -2.43 -19.34
C ARG A 21 -9.50 -2.24 -20.30
N LEU A 22 -8.27 -2.10 -19.77
CA LEU A 22 -7.07 -1.96 -20.60
C LEU A 22 -6.84 -3.19 -21.49
N ILE A 23 -7.08 -4.40 -20.96
CA ILE A 23 -7.00 -5.64 -21.73
C ILE A 23 -8.03 -5.64 -22.86
N HIS A 24 -9.29 -5.22 -22.61
CA HIS A 24 -10.30 -5.08 -23.66
C HIS A 24 -9.93 -4.05 -24.73
N MET A 25 -9.12 -3.04 -24.39
CA MET A 25 -8.60 -2.04 -25.32
C MET A 25 -7.36 -2.52 -26.11
N GLY A 26 -6.92 -3.76 -25.91
CA GLY A 26 -5.78 -4.34 -26.63
C GLY A 26 -4.43 -4.17 -25.93
N ALA A 27 -4.40 -3.78 -24.64
CA ALA A 27 -3.15 -3.81 -23.87
C ALA A 27 -2.67 -5.25 -23.68
N VAL A 28 -1.43 -5.52 -24.08
CA VAL A 28 -0.83 -6.87 -24.06
C VAL A 28 0.10 -7.11 -22.87
N ASN A 29 0.80 -6.07 -22.42
CA ASN A 29 1.75 -6.14 -21.31
C ASN A 29 1.37 -5.09 -20.26
N LEU A 30 1.06 -5.51 -19.05
CA LEU A 30 0.67 -4.65 -17.93
C LEU A 30 1.52 -5.00 -16.71
N ILE A 31 2.12 -4.01 -16.07
CA ILE A 31 2.88 -4.16 -14.82
C ILE A 31 2.16 -3.38 -13.72
N ILE A 32 1.82 -4.08 -12.65
CA ILE A 32 1.13 -3.50 -11.50
C ILE A 32 2.05 -3.72 -10.30
N PRO A 33 2.83 -2.69 -9.90
CA PRO A 33 3.67 -2.81 -8.74
C PRO A 33 2.81 -2.84 -7.48
N GLY A 34 3.27 -3.59 -6.48
CA GLY A 34 2.76 -3.45 -5.12
C GLY A 34 3.16 -2.10 -4.52
N SER A 35 2.44 -1.70 -3.49
CA SER A 35 2.81 -0.59 -2.61
C SER A 35 4.16 -0.83 -1.95
N LEU A 36 5.04 0.18 -2.04
CA LEU A 36 6.34 0.23 -1.37
C LEU A 36 6.17 0.32 0.16
N PRO A 37 7.21 0.00 0.95
CA PRO A 37 7.18 0.16 2.41
C PRO A 37 7.07 1.65 2.81
N MET A 38 5.84 2.15 2.88
CA MET A 38 5.53 3.57 3.10
C MET A 38 6.07 4.12 4.41
N GLY A 39 6.18 3.27 5.43
CA GLY A 39 6.70 3.66 6.74
C GLY A 39 8.18 4.05 6.73
N CYS A 40 8.91 3.72 5.66
CA CYS A 40 10.31 4.11 5.49
C CYS A 40 10.49 5.40 4.67
N LEU A 41 9.41 5.98 4.13
CA LEU A 41 9.52 7.19 3.32
C LEU A 41 9.89 8.40 4.19
N PRO A 42 10.92 9.20 3.83
CA PRO A 42 11.33 10.36 4.62
C PRO A 42 10.20 11.36 4.89
N SER A 43 9.31 11.53 3.90
CA SER A 43 8.14 12.41 4.02
C SER A 43 7.16 11.89 5.09
N TYR A 44 6.90 10.59 5.17
CA TYR A 44 6.02 9.99 6.17
C TYR A 44 6.63 10.04 7.56
N LEU A 45 7.94 9.80 7.67
CA LEU A 45 8.67 9.92 8.94
C LEU A 45 8.65 11.35 9.49
N THR A 46 8.69 12.35 8.60
CA THR A 46 8.68 13.77 8.96
C THR A 46 7.27 14.28 9.28
N MET A 47 6.28 13.97 8.45
CA MET A 47 4.90 14.45 8.62
C MET A 47 4.16 13.73 9.75
N PHE A 48 4.48 12.47 9.97
CA PHE A 48 3.88 11.64 11.01
C PHE A 48 4.99 11.13 11.92
N PRO A 49 5.52 11.96 12.84
CA PRO A 49 6.41 11.48 13.89
C PRO A 49 5.61 10.69 14.95
N SER A 50 6.32 9.96 15.82
CA SER A 50 5.75 9.26 16.98
C SER A 50 6.80 9.19 18.06
N ASP A 51 6.42 9.50 19.31
CA ASP A 51 7.33 9.36 20.46
C ASP A 51 7.40 7.91 20.95
N ASP A 52 6.39 7.09 20.62
CA ASP A 52 6.38 5.68 20.97
C ASP A 52 7.33 4.90 20.05
N ARG A 53 8.42 4.39 20.63
CA ARG A 53 9.41 3.56 19.94
C ARG A 53 8.83 2.26 19.38
N ARG A 54 7.71 1.76 19.93
CA ARG A 54 7.03 0.55 19.45
C ARG A 54 6.36 0.74 18.10
N ASN A 55 6.13 1.99 17.68
CA ASN A 55 5.58 2.29 16.35
C ASN A 55 6.64 2.18 15.24
N TYR A 56 7.89 1.89 15.59
CA TYR A 56 8.99 1.77 14.66
C TYR A 56 9.58 0.36 14.66
N ASP A 57 9.87 -0.15 13.47
CA ASP A 57 10.59 -1.42 13.31
C ASP A 57 12.10 -1.28 13.59
N LYS A 58 12.84 -2.39 13.41
CA LYS A 58 14.30 -2.44 13.59
C LYS A 58 15.08 -1.44 12.71
N ASN A 59 14.49 -1.01 11.58
CA ASN A 59 15.09 -0.06 10.63
C ASN A 59 14.61 1.38 10.87
N LYS A 60 13.88 1.64 11.96
CA LYS A 60 13.27 2.95 12.27
C LYS A 60 12.23 3.39 11.24
N CYS A 61 11.59 2.45 10.57
CA CYS A 61 10.42 2.73 9.74
C CYS A 61 9.13 2.56 10.53
N ARG A 62 8.08 3.30 10.16
CA ARG A 62 6.77 3.20 10.82
C ARG A 62 6.08 1.86 10.51
N GLU A 63 5.99 0.99 11.50
CA GLU A 63 5.53 -0.40 11.32
C GLU A 63 4.09 -0.47 10.79
N GLY A 64 3.18 0.35 11.35
CA GLY A 64 1.77 0.36 10.93
C GLY A 64 1.55 0.68 9.43
N TYR A 65 2.38 1.55 8.85
CA TYR A 65 2.29 1.90 7.43
C TYR A 65 2.89 0.79 6.55
N ASN A 66 3.98 0.17 6.99
CA ASN A 66 4.57 -0.98 6.31
C ASN A 66 3.60 -2.18 6.32
N ASN A 67 2.92 -2.43 7.44
CA ASN A 67 1.91 -3.47 7.56
C ASN A 67 0.70 -3.21 6.64
N PHE A 68 0.25 -1.95 6.54
CA PHE A 68 -0.81 -1.59 5.61
C PHE A 68 -0.41 -1.76 4.14
N ALA A 69 0.80 -1.36 3.76
CA ALA A 69 1.32 -1.61 2.41
C ALA A 69 1.38 -3.11 2.10
N ARG A 70 1.82 -3.93 3.06
CA ARG A 70 1.83 -5.40 2.92
C ARG A 70 0.40 -5.95 2.75
N LEU A 71 -0.55 -5.53 3.58
CA LEU A 71 -1.95 -5.96 3.47
C LEU A 71 -2.53 -5.64 2.09
N HIS A 72 -2.30 -4.43 1.58
CA HIS A 72 -2.73 -4.05 0.24
C HIS A 72 -2.13 -4.95 -0.84
N ASN A 73 -0.82 -5.22 -0.75
CA ASN A 73 -0.12 -6.08 -1.70
C ASN A 73 -0.62 -7.52 -1.68
N GLU A 74 -0.93 -8.05 -0.49
CA GLU A 74 -1.52 -9.39 -0.33
C GLU A 74 -2.90 -9.50 -0.99
N HIS A 75 -3.71 -8.43 -0.99
CA HIS A 75 -5.01 -8.41 -1.67
C HIS A 75 -4.88 -8.19 -3.19
N LEU A 76 -3.84 -7.46 -3.60
CA LEU A 76 -3.58 -7.12 -4.99
C LEU A 76 -3.08 -8.32 -5.81
N GLN A 77 -2.34 -9.23 -5.18
CA GLN A 77 -1.87 -10.51 -5.75
C GLN A 77 -3.02 -11.49 -5.98
#